data_AF-A0A060CH74-F1
#
_entry.id   AF-A0A060CH74-F1
#
_cell.length_a   1.000
_cell.length_b   1.000
_cell.length_c   1.000
_cell.angle_alpha   90.00
_cell.angle_beta   90.00
_cell.angle_gamma   90.00
#
_symmetry.space_group_name_H-M   'P 1'
#
loop_
_entity.id
_entity.type
_entity.pdbx_description
1 polymer ?
#
loop_
_entity_poly.entity_id
_entity_poly.type
_entity_poly.pdbx_seq_one_letter_code
_entity_poly.pdbx_strand_id
1 'polypeptide(L)' 'MTSVKHFAAYGAVEGGKEYNTVDMSPQRLFNDYMPPYKAGLDAGSGAVMVALNSLNGTPATSDAWLLKMFA' A
#
# COMPACT_ATOMS: atom_id res chain seq x y z
N MET A 1 -15.71 11.36 6.95
CA MET A 1 -15.06 10.42 6.02
C MET A 1 -13.63 10.21 6.49
N THR A 2 -13.23 8.96 6.74
CA THR A 2 -11.85 8.58 7.11
C THR A 2 -11.07 8.13 5.88
N SER A 3 -9.73 8.04 6.02
CA SER A 3 -8.83 7.58 4.97
C SER A 3 -7.77 6.63 5.53
N VAL A 4 -7.64 5.45 4.94
CA VAL A 4 -6.58 4.48 5.28
C VAL A 4 -5.28 4.91 4.64
N LYS A 5 -4.16 4.84 5.38
CA LYS A 5 -2.85 5.26 4.89
C LYS A 5 -1.71 4.43 5.48
N HIS A 6 -0.55 4.32 4.85
CA HIS A 6 -0.22 4.78 3.49
C HIS A 6 -0.30 3.59 2.54
N PHE A 7 -1.14 3.67 1.52
CA PHE A 7 -1.46 2.57 0.61
C PHE A 7 -0.45 2.51 -0.56
N ALA A 8 0.50 1.57 -0.63
CA ALA A 8 0.63 0.33 0.13
C ALA A 8 2.06 0.02 0.59
N ALA A 9 2.14 -0.81 1.64
CA ALA A 9 3.37 -1.42 2.16
C ALA A 9 4.47 -0.43 2.58
N TYR A 10 4.12 0.83 2.85
CA TYR A 10 5.07 1.91 3.17
C TYR A 10 6.00 1.61 4.35
N GLY A 11 5.58 0.74 5.29
CA GLY A 11 6.43 0.32 6.40
C GLY A 11 7.56 -0.66 6.03
N ALA A 12 7.57 -1.20 4.81
CA ALA A 12 8.52 -2.21 4.35
C ALA A 12 9.74 -1.63 3.59
N VAL A 13 9.96 -0.33 3.69
CA VAL A 13 11.05 0.36 3.00
C VAL A 13 12.42 -0.24 3.32
N GLU A 14 13.25 -0.40 2.29
CA GLU A 14 14.58 -0.97 2.43
C GLU A 14 15.43 -0.18 3.45
N GLY A 15 16.05 -0.92 4.37
CA GLY A 15 16.89 -0.35 5.42
C GLY A 15 16.14 0.51 6.44
N GLY A 16 14.80 0.49 6.46
CA GLY A 16 14.00 1.34 7.34
C GLY A 16 14.12 2.84 7.01
N LYS A 17 14.65 3.17 5.84
CA LYS A 17 14.84 4.55 5.41
C LYS A 17 13.54 5.09 4.82
N GLU A 18 13.03 6.17 5.40
CA GLU A 18 11.82 6.83 4.91
C GLU A 18 11.93 7.16 3.41
N TYR A 19 10.83 6.99 2.68
CA TYR A 19 10.71 7.19 1.23
C TYR A 19 11.54 6.25 0.34
N ASN A 20 12.27 5.28 0.91
CA ASN A 20 13.04 4.34 0.11
C ASN A 20 12.15 3.33 -0.64
N THR A 21 12.75 2.50 -1.49
CA THR A 21 12.03 1.49 -2.26
C THR A 21 11.46 0.37 -1.39
N VAL A 22 10.41 -0.27 -1.88
CA VAL A 22 9.85 -1.53 -1.36
C VAL A 22 9.88 -2.55 -2.49
N ASP A 23 10.43 -3.73 -2.22
CA ASP A 23 10.39 -4.90 -3.11
C ASP A 23 9.85 -6.12 -2.35
N MET A 24 8.81 -6.75 -2.89
CA MET A 24 8.27 -7.99 -2.38
C MET A 24 7.38 -8.74 -3.37
N SER A 25 7.26 -10.04 -3.17
CA SER A 25 6.32 -10.86 -3.94
C SER A 25 4.86 -10.45 -3.65
N PRO A 26 3.94 -10.63 -4.62
CA PRO A 26 2.51 -10.42 -4.39
C PRO A 26 1.99 -11.25 -3.20
N GLN A 27 2.48 -12.48 -3.03
CA GLN A 27 2.06 -13.35 -1.92
C GLN A 27 2.35 -12.71 -0.56
N ARG A 28 3.56 -12.14 -0.39
CA ARG A 28 3.93 -11.44 0.83
C ARG A 28 3.10 -10.17 1.02
N LEU A 29 2.91 -9.39 -0.05
CA LEU A 29 2.09 -8.19 -0.04
C LEU A 29 0.67 -8.49 0.46
N PHE A 30 0.01 -9.51 -0.10
CA PHE A 30 -1.37 -9.86 0.24
C PHE A 30 -1.52 -10.51 1.61
N ASN A 31 -0.61 -11.41 1.99
CA ASN A 31 -0.74 -12.12 3.27
C ASN A 31 -0.34 -11.26 4.46
N ASP A 32 0.70 -10.44 4.31
CA ASP A 32 1.32 -9.77 5.47
C ASP A 32 0.95 -8.28 5.56
N TYR A 33 0.80 -7.59 4.41
CA TYR A 33 0.66 -6.13 4.39
C TYR A 33 -0.75 -5.66 4.02
N MET A 34 -1.49 -6.38 3.18
CA MET A 34 -2.84 -6.00 2.78
C MET A 34 -3.95 -6.12 3.84
N PRO A 35 -3.90 -7.03 4.84
CA PRO A 35 -5.03 -7.23 5.75
C PRO A 35 -5.51 -5.97 6.48
N PRO A 36 -4.64 -5.09 7.01
CA PRO A 36 -5.08 -3.86 7.66
C PRO A 36 -5.78 -2.87 6.72
N TYR A 37 -5.35 -2.79 5.45
CA TYR A 37 -6.00 -1.92 4.47
C TYR A 37 -7.41 -2.41 4.15
N LYS A 38 -7.55 -3.72 3.92
CA LYS A 38 -8.85 -4.35 3.71
C LYS A 38 -9.76 -4.16 4.92
N ALA A 39 -9.27 -4.39 6.14
CA ALA A 39 -10.06 -4.21 7.35
C ALA A 39 -10.54 -2.76 7.53
N GLY A 40 -9.69 -1.77 7.24
CA GLY A 40 -10.07 -0.36 7.31
C GLY A 40 -11.13 0.04 6.26
N LEU A 41 -11.06 -0.52 5.06
CA LEU A 41 -12.07 -0.33 4.02
C LEU A 41 -13.38 -1.05 4.36
N ASP A 42 -13.32 -2.30 4.82
CA ASP A 42 -14.48 -3.09 5.27
C ASP A 42 -15.20 -2.42 6.46
N ALA A 43 -14.46 -1.70 7.31
CA ALA A 43 -15.00 -0.90 8.41
C ALA A 43 -15.64 0.44 7.96
N GLY A 44 -15.64 0.74 6.66
CA GLY A 44 -16.31 1.91 6.09
C GLY A 44 -15.43 3.14 5.85
N SER A 45 -14.10 2.99 5.76
CA SER A 45 -13.25 4.08 5.29
C SER A 45 -13.60 4.45 3.84
N GLY A 46 -13.84 5.74 3.59
CA GLY A 46 -14.29 6.23 2.28
C GLY A 46 -13.17 6.57 1.30
N ALA A 47 -11.91 6.51 1.75
CA ALA A 47 -10.75 6.81 0.92
C ALA A 47 -9.51 6.03 1.37
N VAL A 48 -8.47 6.08 0.53
CA VAL A 48 -7.10 5.73 0.86
C VAL A 48 -6.16 6.89 0.52
N MET A 49 -5.08 7.05 1.27
CA MET A 49 -3.96 7.92 0.92
C MET A 49 -2.82 7.05 0.43
N VAL A 50 -2.42 7.29 -0.82
CA VAL A 50 -1.39 6.50 -1.50
C VAL A 50 -0.02 6.76 -0.89
N ALA A 51 0.83 5.73 -0.84
CA ALA A 51 2.17 5.78 -0.30
C ALA A 51 3.17 6.47 -1.24
N LEU A 52 4.31 6.87 -0.68
CA LEU A 52 5.36 7.60 -1.40
C LEU A 52 6.46 6.68 -1.95
N ASN A 53 6.53 5.43 -1.49
CA ASN A 53 7.51 4.47 -1.98
C ASN A 53 7.18 3.97 -3.40
N SER A 54 8.20 3.49 -4.10
CA SER A 54 8.00 2.52 -5.17
C SER A 54 7.66 1.16 -4.56
N LEU A 55 6.72 0.45 -5.19
CA LEU A 55 6.45 -0.96 -4.92
C LEU A 55 6.88 -1.73 -6.17
N ASN A 56 7.89 -2.60 -6.05
CA ASN A 56 8.44 -3.38 -7.15
C ASN A 56 8.82 -2.53 -8.37
N GLY A 57 9.45 -1.37 -8.11
CA GLY A 57 9.95 -0.46 -9.14
C GLY A 57 8.93 0.55 -9.70
N THR A 58 7.65 0.48 -9.32
CA THR A 58 6.64 1.47 -9.75
C THR A 58 6.22 2.37 -8.59
N PRO A 59 6.22 3.71 -8.70
CA PRO A 59 5.66 4.58 -7.67
C PRO A 59 4.21 4.22 -7.37
N ALA A 60 3.85 4.06 -6.10
CA ALA A 60 2.50 3.64 -5.70
C ALA A 60 1.39 4.57 -6.26
N THR A 61 1.68 5.87 -6.40
CA THR A 61 0.79 6.88 -6.99
C THR A 61 0.53 6.72 -8.49
N SER A 62 1.36 5.96 -9.21
CA SER A 62 1.20 5.68 -10.64
C SER A 62 0.91 4.21 -10.94
N ASP A 63 0.84 3.35 -9.93
CA ASP A 63 0.61 1.91 -10.10
C ASP A 63 -0.88 1.62 -10.32
N ALA A 64 -1.25 1.43 -11.60
CA ALA A 64 -2.63 1.17 -11.98
C ALA A 64 -3.17 -0.18 -11.45
N TRP A 65 -2.30 -1.17 -11.21
CA TRP A 65 -2.70 -2.44 -10.63
C TRP A 65 -3.06 -2.24 -9.15
N LEU A 66 -2.20 -1.52 -8.41
CA LEU A 66 -2.42 -1.20 -7.01
C LEU A 66 -3.67 -0.34 -6.80
N LEU A 67 -3.85 0.72 -7.61
CA LEU A 67 -4.96 1.67 -7.49
C LEU A 67 -6.32 1.09 -7.88
N LYS A 68 -6.36 0.00 -8.65
CA LYS A 68 -7.62 -0.69 -9.02
C LYS A 68 -7.96 -1.87 -8.10
N MET A 69 -7.11 -2.17 -7.12
CA MET A 69 -7.24 -3.39 -6.30
C MET A 69 -8.46 -3.40 -5.37
N PHE A 70 -9.06 -2.23 -5.11
CA PHE A 70 -10.28 -2.08 -4.29
C PHE A 70 -11.39 -1.31 -5.02
N ALA A 71 -11.26 -1.13 -6.33
CA ALA A 71 -12.30 -0.55 -7.18
C ALA A 71 -13.35 -1.61 -7.58
#